data_AF-B7RRT0-F1
#
_entry.id   AF-B7RRT0-F1
#
_cell.length_a   1.000
_cell.length_b   1.000
_cell.length_c   1.000
_cell.angle_alpha   90.00
_cell.angle_beta   90.00
_cell.angle_gamma   90.00
#
_symmetry.space_group_name_H-M   'P 1'
#
loop_
_entity.id
_entity.type
_entity.pdbx_description
1 polymer ?
#
loop_
_entity_poly.entity_id
_entity_poly.type
_entity_poly.pdbx_seq_one_letter_code
_entity_poly.pdbx_strand_id
1 'polypeptide(L)' 'MSDWQNRALERMYQIVFLDALRVKIRDVESRQVKNKAFHVALGVTPKGEREVLCLWIANNEGAKF' A
#
# COMPACT_ATOMS: atom_id res chain seq x y z
N MET A 1 0.09 -9.10 -11.62
CA MET A 1 -0.01 -8.43 -10.30
C MET A 1 0.66 -9.26 -9.20
N SER A 2 0.55 -10.59 -9.25
CA SER A 2 1.11 -11.50 -8.24
C SER A 2 2.63 -11.44 -8.14
N ASP A 3 3.34 -11.29 -9.27
CA ASP A 3 4.81 -11.42 -9.27
C ASP A 3 5.52 -10.32 -8.47
N TRP A 4 4.98 -9.11 -8.50
CA TRP A 4 5.51 -8.00 -7.71
C TRP A 4 5.16 -8.13 -6.23
N GLN A 5 3.94 -8.57 -5.90
CA GLN A 5 3.50 -8.76 -4.51
C GLN A 5 4.19 -9.96 -3.84
N ASN A 6 4.54 -10.98 -4.61
CA ASN A 6 5.12 -12.24 -4.11
C ASN A 6 6.65 -12.32 -4.28
N ARG A 7 7.30 -11.22 -4.69
CA ARG A 7 8.76 -11.21 -4.82
C ARG A 7 9.42 -11.35 -3.44
N ALA A 8 10.59 -11.98 -3.41
CA ALA A 8 11.41 -11.98 -2.21
C ALA A 8 11.86 -10.55 -1.88
N LEU A 9 11.62 -10.12 -0.65
CA LEU A 9 12.12 -8.85 -0.12
C LEU A 9 13.53 -9.05 0.44
N GLU A 10 14.28 -7.95 0.54
CA GLU A 10 15.56 -7.99 1.24
C GLU A 10 15.38 -8.28 2.74
N ARG A 11 16.41 -8.88 3.33
CA ARG A 11 16.40 -9.29 4.75
C ARG A 11 16.28 -8.10 5.70
N MET A 12 16.73 -6.90 5.29
CA MET A 12 16.77 -5.72 6.14
C MET A 12 16.57 -4.44 5.33
N TYR A 13 15.73 -3.56 5.86
CA TYR A 13 15.53 -2.19 5.39
C TYR A 13 15.95 -1.24 6.49
N GLN A 14 16.76 -0.24 6.15
CA GLN A 14 17.25 0.74 7.13
C GLN A 14 16.14 1.68 7.59
N ILE A 15 15.24 2.04 6.67
CA ILE A 15 14.11 2.93 6.91
C ILE A 15 12.88 2.35 6.21
N VAL A 16 11.73 2.40 6.88
CA VAL A 16 10.43 2.06 6.29
C VAL A 16 9.48 3.23 6.49
N PHE A 17 8.91 3.72 5.38
CA PHE A 17 7.85 4.72 5.39
C PHE A 17 6.50 4.03 5.24
N LEU A 18 5.54 4.45 6.05
CA LEU A 18 4.14 4.04 5.96
C LEU A 18 3.31 5.28 5.64
N ASP A 19 2.49 5.18 4.60
CA ASP A 19 1.60 6.26 4.20
C ASP A 19 0.21 5.71 3.84
N ALA A 20 -0.80 6.56 3.97
CA ALA A 20 -2.20 6.27 3.68
C ALA A 20 -2.74 7.29 2.66
N LEU A 21 -2.77 6.87 1.41
CA LEU A 21 -3.29 7.63 0.28
C LEU A 21 -4.82 7.47 0.20
N ARG A 22 -5.56 8.55 0.41
CA ARG A 22 -7.02 8.56 0.18
C ARG A 22 -7.32 8.90 -1.27
N VAL A 23 -7.84 7.93 -2.03
CA VAL A 23 -8.14 8.08 -3.45
C VAL A 23 -9.63 7.92 -3.68
N LYS A 24 -10.20 8.79 -4.51
CA LYS A 24 -11.58 8.67 -5.00
C LYS A 24 -11.63 7.61 -6.09
N ILE A 25 -12.29 6.48 -5.83
CA ILE A 25 -12.42 5.40 -6.79
C ILE A 25 -13.88 5.21 -7.15
N ARG A 26 -14.15 5.09 -8.45
CA ARG A 26 -15.47 4.70 -8.94
C ARG A 26 -15.61 3.18 -8.83
N ASP A 27 -16.55 2.77 -8.00
CA ASP A 27 -16.98 1.39 -7.88
C ASP A 27 -17.71 0.98 -9.18
N VAL A 28 -17.22 -0.06 -9.85
CA VAL A 28 -17.70 -0.47 -11.18
C VAL A 28 -19.11 -1.07 -11.10
N GLU A 29 -19.46 -1.71 -9.97
CA GLU A 29 -20.77 -2.33 -9.75
C GLU A 29 -21.81 -1.30 -9.33
N SER A 30 -21.51 -0.48 -8.33
CA SER A 30 -22.47 0.52 -7.82
C SER A 30 -22.48 1.83 -8.61
N ARG A 31 -21.53 2.05 -9.55
CA ARG A 31 -21.28 3.29 -10.29
C ARG A 31 -21.04 4.53 -9.41
N GLN A 32 -20.89 4.35 -8.10
CA GLN A 32 -20.65 5.43 -7.15
C GLN A 32 -19.15 5.68 -6.96
N VAL A 33 -18.79 6.93 -6.75
CA VAL A 33 -17.41 7.29 -6.36
C VAL A 33 -17.31 7.21 -4.84
N LYS A 34 -16.45 6.33 -4.34
CA LYS A 34 -16.16 6.15 -2.91
C LYS A 34 -14.73 6.57 -2.63
N ASN A 35 -14.49 7.16 -1.46
CA ASN A 35 -13.14 7.35 -0.96
C ASN A 35 -12.62 6.00 -0.45
N LYS A 36 -11.46 5.56 -0.93
CA LYS A 36 -10.77 4.38 -0.39
C LYS A 36 -9.38 4.76 0.07
N ALA A 37 -8.95 4.20 1.20
CA ALA A 37 -7.60 4.37 1.72
C ALA A 37 -6.70 3.26 1.18
N PHE A 38 -5.64 3.67 0.49
CA PHE A 38 -4.54 2.83 0.05
C PHE A 38 -3.39 3.03 0.99
N HIS A 39 -2.97 1.97 1.63
CA HIS A 39 -1.79 2.02 2.47
C HIS A 39 -0.61 1.48 1.69
N VAL A 40 0.50 2.19 1.78
CA VAL A 40 1.73 1.85 1.09
C VAL A 40 2.87 1.76 2.11
N ALA A 41 3.69 0.72 1.96
CA ALA A 41 4.95 0.59 2.67
C ALA A 41 6.11 0.77 1.69
N LEU A 42 6.99 1.73 1.96
CA LEU A 42 8.20 1.99 1.17
C LEU A 42 9.44 1.71 2.02
N GLY A 43 10.27 0.78 1.58
CA GLY A 43 11.53 0.44 2.22
C GLY A 43 12.72 1.16 1.57
N VAL A 44 13.72 1.50 2.38
CA VAL A 44 15.03 1.94 1.91
C VAL A 44 16.04 0.83 2.20
N THR A 45 16.67 0.30 1.14
CA THR A 45 17.69 -0.74 1.26
C THR A 45 18.98 -0.17 1.88
N PRO A 46 19.91 -1.02 2.34
CA PRO A 46 21.20 -0.56 2.84
C PRO A 46 22.05 0.24 1.84
N LYS A 47 21.73 0.12 0.54
CA LYS A 47 22.36 0.89 -0.55
C LYS A 47 21.71 2.26 -0.79
N GLY A 48 20.67 2.59 -0.04
CA GLY A 48 19.89 3.83 -0.19
C GLY A 48 18.84 3.76 -1.30
N GLU A 49 18.57 2.59 -1.87
CA GLU A 49 17.55 2.43 -2.90
C GLU A 49 16.16 2.33 -2.27
N ARG A 50 15.19 3.05 -2.86
CA ARG A 50 13.80 3.04 -2.41
C ARG A 50 13.02 2.00 -3.18
N GLU A 51 12.28 1.16 -2.48
CA GLU A 51 11.36 0.22 -3.12
C GLU A 51 10.02 0.13 -2.39
N VAL A 52 8.96 -0.13 -3.16
CA VAL A 52 7.63 -0.34 -2.60
C VAL A 52 7.53 -1.80 -2.15
N LEU A 53 7.30 -2.01 -0.86
CA LEU A 53 7.24 -3.33 -0.24
C LEU A 53 5.85 -3.93 -0.33
N CYS A 54 4.83 -3.10 -0.13
CA CYS A 54 3.45 -3.53 -0.15
C CYS A 54 2.52 -2.37 -0.49
N LEU A 55 1.39 -2.72 -1.11
CA LEU A 55 0.25 -1.83 -1.34
C LEU A 55 -1.01 -2.60 -0.97
N TRP A 56 -1.76 -2.11 0.01
CA TRP A 56 -3.02 -2.71 0.42
C TRP A 56 -4.15 -1.70 0.44
N ILE A 57 -5.32 -2.16 -0.01
CA ILE A 57 -6.55 -1.37 0.05
C ILE A 57 -7.23 -1.70 1.37
N ALA A 58 -7.47 -0.67 2.18
CA ALA A 58 -8.33 -0.85 3.34
C ALA A 58 -9.78 -0.99 2.85
N ASN A 59 -10.36 -2.18 3.01
CA ASN A 59 -11.75 -2.46 2.67
C ASN A 59 -12.74 -1.84 3.68
N ASN A 60 -12.25 -1.35 4.83
CA ASN A 60 -13.07 -0.78 5.88
C ASN A 60 -12.33 0.40 6.52
N GLU A 61 -12.97 1.57 6.61
CA GLU A 61 -12.55 2.69 7.47
C GLU A 61 -12.84 2.36 8.95
N GLY A 62 -12.51 1.14 9.37
CA GLY A 62 -12.84 0.60 10.68
C GLY A 62 -11.64 0.59 11.61
N ALA A 63 -11.23 1.75 12.10
CA ALA A 63 -10.71 1.78 13.46
C ALA A 63 -11.92 1.56 14.38
N LYS A 64 -12.30 0.30 14.60
CA LYS A 64 -13.18 -0.02 15.72
C LYS A 64 -12.38 0.20 17.00
N PHE A 65 -12.53 1.37 17.59
CA PHE A 65 -12.46 1.55 19.04
C PHE A 65 -13.90 1.54 19.57
#